data_AF-F6SQ23-F1
#
_entry.id   AF-F6SQ23-F1
#
_cell.length_a   1.000
_cell.length_b   1.000
_cell.length_c   1.000
_cell.angle_alpha   90.00
_cell.angle_beta   90.00
_cell.angle_gamma   90.00
#
_symmetry.space_group_name_H-M   'P 1'
#
loop_
_entity.id
_entity.type
_entity.pdbx_description
1 polymer ?
#
loop_
_entity_poly.entity_id
_entity_poly.type
_entity_poly.pdbx_seq_one_letter_code
_entity_poly.pdbx_strand_id
1 'polypeptide(L)'
;MGSYGGHVLPGSFFLCFGFWYMLKYSWNFLRGKGGNRNGPSYCCGKIPCYGIVVEGIVKVVFISIGILVELFYPGSPGGHLHNSTGGYTHPMNWQHATMYFFFGISGVADIVSHTARHVVPAGMDRLFGGLALFIEGYLFFFHLHGRSHIDTRVHILLVLTVWPSALFAFIECLVMNKRKLLHIFEMLHTVLLIAQGTWFWQAAYILYPPDGNYWDPCSRIESEHNGTHMQHHGAAEMNDCNSVGEAEVNLMFITLFWSWHIAAVFGFVSFAYFLIYKLLKSRGLLDPQFMQSYKNMNGGTSLGSSTPLNGALLSECSEDEL
;
A
#
# COMPACT_ATOMS: atom_id res chain seq x y z
N MET A 1 13.17 3.36 -16.48
CA MET A 1 12.19 2.26 -16.37
C MET A 1 12.82 0.94 -16.77
N GLY A 2 12.32 -0.18 -16.25
CA GLY A 2 12.90 -1.50 -16.51
C GLY A 2 14.33 -1.65 -15.99
N SER A 3 14.57 -1.19 -14.76
CA SER A 3 15.88 -1.29 -14.12
C SER A 3 15.75 -1.56 -12.63
N TYR A 4 16.84 -1.98 -12.01
CA TYR A 4 16.93 -2.17 -10.56
C TYR A 4 16.47 -0.91 -9.80
N GLY A 5 17.05 0.26 -10.14
CA GLY A 5 16.68 1.53 -9.52
C GLY A 5 15.22 1.94 -9.77
N GLY A 6 14.67 1.60 -10.93
CA GLY A 6 13.26 1.84 -11.27
C GLY A 6 12.26 1.07 -10.40
N HIS A 7 12.69 -0.04 -9.79
CA HIS A 7 11.87 -0.83 -8.85
C HIS A 7 12.16 -0.45 -7.39
N VAL A 8 13.43 -0.26 -7.03
CA VAL A 8 13.85 0.09 -5.67
C VAL A 8 13.31 1.45 -5.23
N LEU A 9 13.29 2.44 -6.12
CA LEU A 9 12.80 3.78 -5.80
C LEU A 9 11.32 3.80 -5.37
N PRO A 10 10.35 3.34 -6.19
CA PRO A 10 8.94 3.28 -5.75
C PRO A 10 8.77 2.36 -4.54
N GLY A 11 9.48 1.23 -4.48
CA GLY A 11 9.47 0.35 -3.30
C GLY A 11 9.84 1.07 -2.01
N SER A 12 10.86 1.93 -2.05
CA SER A 12 11.30 2.72 -0.91
C SER A 12 10.26 3.75 -0.47
N PHE A 13 9.55 4.41 -1.40
CA PHE A 13 8.44 5.30 -1.04
C PHE A 13 7.33 4.54 -0.33
N PHE A 14 6.89 3.40 -0.86
CA PHE A 14 5.88 2.57 -0.23
C PHE A 14 6.28 2.08 1.16
N LEU A 15 7.55 1.74 1.37
CA LEU A 15 8.07 1.39 2.70
C LEU A 15 8.06 2.56 3.67
N CYS A 16 8.52 3.74 3.24
CA CYS A 16 8.50 4.95 4.07
C CYS A 16 7.08 5.30 4.53
N PHE A 17 6.10 5.32 3.62
CA PHE A 17 4.70 5.56 3.96
C PHE A 17 4.12 4.40 4.78
N GLY A 18 4.44 3.15 4.48
CA GLY A 18 4.00 1.98 5.22
C GLY A 18 4.46 1.98 6.68
N PHE A 19 5.74 2.26 6.94
CA PHE A 19 6.25 2.40 8.30
C PHE A 19 5.66 3.61 9.03
N TRP A 20 5.50 4.73 8.32
CA TRP A 20 4.81 5.90 8.87
C TRP A 20 3.37 5.57 9.29
N TYR A 21 2.62 4.86 8.44
CA TYR A 21 1.24 4.44 8.70
C TYR A 21 1.15 3.44 9.83
N MET A 22 2.05 2.46 9.88
CA MET A 22 2.17 1.51 10.99
C MET A 22 2.29 2.22 12.34
N LEU A 23 3.16 3.23 12.43
CA LEU A 23 3.31 4.02 13.65
C LEU A 23 2.09 4.90 13.91
N LYS A 24 1.64 5.65 12.89
CA LYS A 24 0.52 6.61 12.96
C LYS A 24 -0.77 5.94 13.44
N TYR A 25 -1.20 4.86 12.79
CA TYR A 25 -2.47 4.20 13.07
C TYR A 25 -2.45 3.44 14.40
N SER A 26 -1.37 2.71 14.70
CA SER A 26 -1.19 2.04 16.01
C SER A 26 -1.25 3.04 17.16
N TRP A 27 -0.52 4.16 17.03
CA TRP A 27 -0.46 5.19 18.06
C TRP A 27 -1.81 5.88 18.27
N ASN A 28 -2.49 6.26 17.18
CA ASN A 28 -3.77 6.94 17.24
C ASN A 28 -4.87 6.06 17.83
N PHE A 29 -4.85 4.75 17.52
CA PHE A 29 -5.83 3.83 18.08
C PHE A 29 -5.58 3.55 19.57
N LEU A 30 -4.34 3.31 19.98
CA LEU A 30 -3.99 2.89 21.34
C LEU A 30 -3.97 4.03 22.37
N ARG A 31 -3.66 5.27 21.96
CA ARG A 31 -3.40 6.38 22.91
C ARG A 31 -4.66 7.08 23.43
N GLY A 32 -5.82 6.88 22.80
CA GLY A 32 -7.09 7.45 23.24
C GLY A 32 -7.17 8.97 23.13
N LYS A 33 -8.38 9.47 22.85
CA LYS A 33 -8.65 10.91 22.88
C LYS A 33 -8.77 11.32 24.35
N GLY A 34 -7.87 12.16 24.84
CA GLY A 34 -8.08 12.84 26.11
C GLY A 34 -9.36 13.67 26.01
N GLY A 35 -10.37 13.34 26.83
CA GLY A 35 -11.52 14.17 27.18
C GLY A 35 -12.30 14.85 26.04
N ASN A 36 -13.47 14.29 25.74
CA ASN A 36 -14.65 14.96 25.18
C ASN A 36 -14.56 15.55 23.75
N ARG A 37 -15.13 14.84 22.76
CA ARG A 37 -15.84 15.39 21.59
C ARG A 37 -16.34 14.28 20.66
N ASN A 38 -17.66 14.20 20.48
CA ASN A 38 -18.39 13.39 19.51
C ASN A 38 -18.24 13.93 18.07
N GLY A 39 -17.01 14.14 17.61
CA GLY A 39 -16.72 14.60 16.25
C GLY A 39 -16.06 13.50 15.40
N PRO A 40 -16.40 13.38 14.11
CA PRO A 40 -15.74 12.43 13.23
C PRO A 40 -14.23 12.71 13.19
N SER A 41 -13.46 11.63 13.17
CA SER A 41 -12.08 11.61 13.65
C SER A 41 -11.09 12.19 12.64
N TYR A 42 -10.97 13.52 12.57
CA TYR A 42 -10.07 14.15 11.58
C TYR A 42 -8.88 14.92 12.14
N CYS A 43 -8.80 15.15 13.44
CA CYS A 43 -7.59 15.58 14.14
C CYS A 43 -7.86 15.51 15.65
N CYS A 44 -6.99 14.80 16.40
CA CYS A 44 -6.65 15.00 17.82
C CYS A 44 -6.24 13.69 18.50
N GLY A 45 -5.08 13.18 18.10
CA GLY A 45 -4.06 12.70 19.04
C GLY A 45 -2.87 13.65 18.92
N LYS A 46 -1.88 13.61 19.81
CA LYS A 46 -0.71 14.54 19.79
C LYS A 46 0.19 14.48 18.53
N ILE A 47 -0.26 13.90 17.42
CA ILE A 47 0.33 14.12 16.10
C ILE A 47 -0.35 15.40 15.57
N PRO A 48 0.36 16.53 15.48
CA PRO A 48 -0.24 17.79 15.02
C PRO A 48 -0.82 17.59 13.63
N CYS A 49 -1.95 18.24 13.31
CA CYS A 49 -2.55 18.22 11.96
C CYS A 49 -1.55 18.56 10.83
N TYR A 50 -0.41 19.15 11.19
CA TYR A 50 0.77 19.31 10.35
C TYR A 50 1.27 17.99 9.71
N GLY A 51 1.23 16.86 10.40
CA GLY A 51 1.78 15.60 9.89
C GLY A 51 1.12 15.11 8.60
N ILE A 52 -0.20 15.27 8.46
CA ILE A 52 -0.93 14.86 7.24
C ILE A 52 -0.72 15.88 6.12
N VAL A 53 -0.64 17.18 6.46
CA VAL A 53 -0.30 18.21 5.47
C VAL A 53 1.13 18.03 4.94
N VAL A 54 2.09 17.69 5.79
CA VAL A 54 3.46 17.33 5.39
C VAL A 54 3.46 16.11 4.50
N GLU A 55 2.66 15.09 4.83
CA GLU A 55 2.51 13.89 4.00
C GLU A 55 2.07 14.26 2.57
N GLY A 56 1.03 15.10 2.46
CA GLY A 56 0.56 15.58 1.17
C GLY A 56 1.59 16.44 0.42
N ILE A 57 2.30 17.33 1.11
CA ILE A 57 3.37 18.14 0.51
C ILE A 57 4.49 17.25 -0.02
N VAL A 58 4.94 16.27 0.76
CA VAL A 58 5.96 15.30 0.36
C VAL A 58 5.49 14.55 -0.89
N LYS A 59 4.26 14.02 -0.91
CA LYS A 59 3.70 13.37 -2.11
C LYS A 59 3.75 14.29 -3.32
N VAL A 60 3.18 15.50 -3.24
CA VAL A 60 3.13 16.44 -4.36
C VAL A 60 4.53 16.78 -4.89
N VAL A 61 5.50 17.07 -4.01
CA VAL A 61 6.85 17.46 -4.42
C VAL A 61 7.58 16.31 -5.12
N PHE A 62 7.63 15.13 -4.50
CA PHE A 62 8.35 13.99 -5.07
C PHE A 62 7.73 13.47 -6.35
N ILE A 63 6.39 13.43 -6.42
CA ILE A 63 5.66 13.07 -7.63
C ILE A 63 5.92 14.07 -8.75
N SER A 64 5.91 15.37 -8.45
CA SER A 64 6.18 16.40 -9.46
C SER A 64 7.59 16.24 -10.05
N ILE A 65 8.59 15.97 -9.19
CA ILE A 65 9.95 15.64 -9.63
C ILE A 65 9.95 14.36 -10.48
N GLY A 66 9.23 13.32 -10.05
CA GLY A 66 9.10 12.06 -10.79
C GLY A 66 8.53 12.24 -12.19
N ILE A 67 7.45 13.02 -12.35
CA ILE A 67 6.86 13.34 -13.65
C ILE A 67 7.87 14.11 -14.53
N LEU A 68 8.59 15.07 -13.96
CA LEU A 68 9.59 15.83 -14.71
C LEU A 68 10.73 14.94 -15.21
N VAL A 69 11.23 14.05 -14.37
CA VAL A 69 12.26 13.07 -14.76
C VAL A 69 11.71 12.12 -15.83
N GLU A 70 10.51 11.59 -15.65
CA GLU A 70 9.94 10.60 -16.55
C GLU A 70 9.67 11.17 -17.95
N LEU A 71 9.23 12.43 -18.04
CA LEU A 71 8.86 13.06 -19.30
C LEU A 71 9.99 13.86 -19.96
N PHE A 72 10.96 14.39 -19.21
CA PHE A 72 11.93 15.36 -19.72
C PHE A 72 13.41 15.01 -19.50
N TYR A 73 13.74 13.90 -18.83
CA TYR A 73 15.14 13.46 -18.71
C TYR A 73 15.72 13.07 -20.09
N PRO A 74 17.02 13.21 -20.36
CA PRO A 74 17.60 12.80 -21.64
C PRO A 74 17.29 11.32 -21.96
N GLY A 75 16.62 11.08 -23.10
CA GLY A 75 16.12 9.76 -23.50
C GLY A 75 14.64 9.51 -23.18
N SER A 76 13.94 10.47 -22.56
CA SER A 76 12.48 10.49 -22.36
C SER A 76 11.75 11.16 -23.53
N PRO A 77 10.39 11.06 -23.61
CA PRO A 77 9.62 11.62 -24.72
C PRO A 77 9.70 13.15 -24.91
N GLY A 78 10.28 13.91 -23.97
CA GLY A 78 10.36 15.37 -24.03
C GLY A 78 8.98 16.05 -23.99
N GLY A 79 7.97 15.38 -23.44
CA GLY A 79 6.57 15.81 -23.50
C GLY A 79 5.87 15.53 -24.84
N HIS A 80 6.53 14.90 -25.81
CA HIS A 80 5.92 14.53 -27.09
C HIS A 80 5.20 13.18 -26.99
N LEU A 81 3.88 13.20 -27.20
CA LEU A 81 3.07 11.98 -27.25
C LEU A 81 3.25 11.20 -28.56
N HIS A 82 3.47 11.93 -29.65
CA HIS A 82 3.68 11.37 -30.98
C HIS A 82 5.10 11.64 -31.46
N ASN A 83 5.66 10.69 -32.19
CA ASN A 83 6.89 10.90 -32.94
C ASN A 83 6.63 11.73 -34.21
N SER A 84 7.69 12.05 -34.95
CA SER A 84 7.60 12.81 -36.21
C SER A 84 6.77 12.13 -37.31
N THR A 85 6.46 10.84 -37.18
CA THR A 85 5.63 10.07 -38.12
C THR A 85 4.18 9.91 -37.66
N GLY A 86 3.79 10.52 -36.53
CA GLY A 86 2.43 10.50 -35.99
C GLY A 86 2.09 9.27 -35.13
N GLY A 87 3.04 8.37 -34.88
CA GLY A 87 2.88 7.21 -34.01
C GLY A 87 3.14 7.52 -32.53
N TYR A 88 2.47 6.81 -31.62
CA TYR A 88 2.72 6.92 -30.18
C TYR A 88 4.16 6.52 -29.83
N THR A 89 4.76 7.26 -28.90
CA THR A 89 6.14 7.03 -28.48
C THR A 89 6.24 6.92 -26.95
N HIS A 90 7.23 6.17 -26.47
CA HIS A 90 7.54 6.00 -25.04
C HIS A 90 6.32 5.64 -24.14
N PRO A 91 5.53 4.61 -24.49
CA PRO A 91 4.29 4.29 -23.77
C PRO A 91 4.53 3.98 -22.29
N MET A 92 5.68 3.39 -21.94
CA MET A 92 6.02 3.11 -20.54
C MET A 92 6.16 4.41 -19.75
N ASN A 93 6.93 5.39 -20.28
CA ASN A 93 7.13 6.72 -19.68
C ASN A 93 5.79 7.41 -19.38
N TRP A 94 4.87 7.38 -20.35
CA TRP A 94 3.53 7.94 -20.18
C TRP A 94 2.68 7.22 -19.13
N GLN A 95 2.81 5.90 -19.02
CA GLN A 95 2.10 5.14 -17.99
C GLN A 95 2.58 5.48 -16.58
N HIS A 96 3.90 5.57 -16.31
CA HIS A 96 4.35 6.01 -14.98
C HIS A 96 4.05 7.49 -14.73
N ALA A 97 4.17 8.37 -15.71
CA ALA A 97 3.77 9.77 -15.55
C ALA A 97 2.29 9.89 -15.15
N THR A 98 1.43 9.06 -15.74
CA THR A 98 0.00 8.98 -15.38
C THR A 98 -0.19 8.45 -13.95
N MET A 99 0.50 7.35 -13.60
CA MET A 99 0.46 6.80 -12.24
C MET A 99 0.88 7.84 -11.20
N TYR A 100 2.01 8.52 -11.43
CA TYR A 100 2.54 9.58 -10.59
C TYR A 100 1.53 10.71 -10.45
N PHE A 101 0.91 11.15 -11.55
CA PHE A 101 -0.10 12.21 -11.52
C PHE A 101 -1.25 11.91 -10.54
N PHE A 102 -1.78 10.69 -10.51
CA PHE A 102 -2.85 10.32 -9.56
C PHE A 102 -2.37 10.30 -8.10
N PHE A 103 -1.13 9.87 -7.82
CA PHE A 103 -0.53 10.02 -6.50
C PHE A 103 -0.31 11.50 -6.11
N GLY A 104 -0.04 12.36 -7.09
CA GLY A 104 0.01 13.82 -6.91
C GLY A 104 -1.35 14.39 -6.51
N ILE A 105 -2.43 13.97 -7.18
CA ILE A 105 -3.80 14.34 -6.79
C ILE A 105 -4.11 13.85 -5.37
N SER A 106 -3.71 12.63 -5.00
CA SER A 106 -3.85 12.14 -3.62
C SER A 106 -3.12 13.04 -2.62
N GLY A 107 -1.90 13.50 -2.93
CA GLY A 107 -1.19 14.46 -2.08
C GLY A 107 -1.90 15.80 -1.94
N VAL A 108 -2.52 16.31 -3.02
CA VAL A 108 -3.36 17.51 -2.96
C VAL A 108 -4.60 17.27 -2.10
N ALA A 109 -5.25 16.11 -2.24
CA ALA A 109 -6.39 15.74 -1.41
C ALA A 109 -6.02 15.70 0.08
N ASP A 110 -4.86 15.13 0.45
CA ASP A 110 -4.36 15.14 1.83
C ASP A 110 -4.21 16.57 2.39
N ILE A 111 -3.68 17.50 1.60
CA ILE A 111 -3.53 18.91 2.01
C ILE A 111 -4.91 19.55 2.18
N VAL A 112 -5.76 19.45 1.16
CA VAL A 112 -7.07 20.12 1.09
C VAL A 112 -8.02 19.59 2.15
N SER A 113 -8.08 18.27 2.37
CA SER A 113 -8.88 17.64 3.41
C SER A 113 -8.53 18.15 4.81
N HIS A 114 -7.32 18.67 5.01
CA HIS A 114 -6.88 19.18 6.30
C HIS A 114 -6.85 20.72 6.41
N THR A 115 -6.72 21.46 5.31
CA THR A 115 -6.73 22.93 5.33
C THR A 115 -8.13 23.51 5.09
N ALA A 116 -8.96 22.85 4.28
CA ALA A 116 -10.31 23.30 3.89
C ALA A 116 -11.42 22.41 4.47
N ARG A 117 -11.27 21.97 5.74
CA ARG A 117 -12.18 21.05 6.43
C ARG A 117 -13.65 21.48 6.50
N HIS A 118 -13.92 22.77 6.35
CA HIS A 118 -15.28 23.33 6.40
C HIS A 118 -15.99 23.25 5.05
N VAL A 119 -15.26 23.00 3.96
CA VAL A 119 -15.80 22.93 2.58
C VAL A 119 -15.80 21.50 2.07
N VAL A 120 -14.79 20.71 2.45
CA VAL A 120 -14.52 19.41 1.83
C VAL A 120 -15.06 18.26 2.69
N PRO A 121 -15.77 17.28 2.08
CA PRO A 121 -16.24 16.11 2.79
C PRO A 121 -15.11 15.35 3.48
N ALA A 122 -15.44 14.82 4.63
CA ALA A 122 -14.60 13.91 5.38
C ALA A 122 -14.27 12.63 4.57
N GLY A 123 -13.02 12.15 4.64
CA GLY A 123 -12.57 10.92 3.97
C GLY A 123 -12.03 11.09 2.55
N MET A 124 -12.00 12.32 2.03
CA MET A 124 -11.45 12.65 0.71
C MET A 124 -9.97 12.24 0.55
N ASP A 125 -9.17 12.36 1.61
CA ASP A 125 -7.80 11.84 1.67
C ASP A 125 -7.73 10.34 1.32
N ARG A 126 -8.64 9.54 1.91
CA ARG A 126 -8.71 8.09 1.69
C ARG A 126 -9.29 7.73 0.32
N LEU A 127 -10.30 8.47 -0.13
CA LEU A 127 -10.89 8.27 -1.46
C LEU A 127 -9.85 8.46 -2.56
N PHE A 128 -9.11 9.57 -2.54
CA PHE A 128 -8.11 9.86 -3.57
C PHE A 128 -6.86 9.00 -3.42
N GLY A 129 -6.48 8.60 -2.20
CA GLY A 129 -5.45 7.58 -1.98
C GLY A 129 -5.84 6.23 -2.60
N GLY A 130 -7.09 5.78 -2.38
CA GLY A 130 -7.62 4.56 -3.00
C GLY A 130 -7.71 4.65 -4.52
N LEU A 131 -8.10 5.80 -5.06
CA LEU A 131 -8.10 6.04 -6.50
C LEU A 131 -6.70 5.98 -7.11
N ALA A 132 -5.69 6.54 -6.44
CA ALA A 132 -4.31 6.47 -6.91
C ALA A 132 -3.78 5.03 -6.95
N LEU A 133 -4.02 4.25 -5.88
CA LEU A 133 -3.69 2.82 -5.84
C LEU A 133 -4.47 2.01 -6.89
N PHE A 134 -5.74 2.34 -7.13
CA PHE A 134 -6.53 1.68 -8.17
C PHE A 134 -5.94 1.91 -9.56
N ILE A 135 -5.58 3.15 -9.89
CA ILE A 135 -4.95 3.48 -11.18
C ILE A 135 -3.55 2.85 -11.30
N GLU A 136 -2.76 2.84 -10.21
CA GLU A 136 -1.50 2.10 -10.16
C GLU A 136 -1.72 0.63 -10.52
N GLY A 137 -2.64 -0.05 -9.84
CA GLY A 137 -2.92 -1.46 -10.07
C GLY A 137 -3.50 -1.74 -11.46
N TYR A 138 -4.32 -0.84 -11.99
CA TYR A 138 -4.86 -0.92 -13.35
C TYR A 138 -3.76 -0.82 -14.40
N LEU A 139 -2.91 0.21 -14.31
CA LEU A 139 -1.79 0.39 -15.24
C LEU A 139 -0.79 -0.76 -15.11
N PHE A 140 -0.50 -1.20 -13.89
CA PHE A 140 0.38 -2.34 -13.67
C PHE A 140 -0.16 -3.65 -14.25
N PHE A 141 -1.47 -3.84 -14.31
CA PHE A 141 -2.03 -5.02 -14.94
C PHE A 141 -1.86 -4.98 -16.48
N PHE A 142 -2.14 -3.83 -17.10
CA PHE A 142 -2.13 -3.70 -18.56
C PHE A 142 -0.76 -3.37 -19.17
N HIS A 143 0.26 -3.02 -18.37
CA HIS A 143 1.61 -2.78 -18.90
C HIS A 143 2.44 -4.04 -19.17
N LEU A 144 1.93 -5.23 -18.83
CA LEU A 144 2.68 -6.50 -18.88
C LEU A 144 2.74 -7.16 -20.27
N HIS A 145 2.10 -6.57 -21.27
CA HIS A 145 2.08 -7.13 -22.62
C HIS A 145 3.49 -7.24 -23.21
N GLY A 146 3.85 -8.45 -23.66
CA GLY A 146 5.14 -8.72 -24.33
C GLY A 146 6.34 -8.87 -23.38
N ARG A 147 6.12 -9.00 -22.06
CA ARG A 147 7.17 -9.29 -21.07
C ARG A 147 7.40 -10.79 -20.90
N SER A 148 8.55 -11.17 -20.31
CA SER A 148 8.82 -12.58 -20.00
C SER A 148 7.87 -13.12 -18.94
N HIS A 149 7.76 -14.45 -18.84
CA HIS A 149 6.84 -15.07 -17.89
C HIS A 149 7.19 -14.75 -16.43
N ILE A 150 8.48 -14.64 -16.10
CA ILE A 150 8.95 -14.27 -14.76
C ILE A 150 8.64 -12.80 -14.48
N ASP A 151 8.93 -11.89 -15.42
CA ASP A 151 8.61 -10.47 -15.30
C ASP A 151 7.11 -10.27 -15.05
N THR A 152 6.28 -10.93 -15.85
CA THR A 152 4.82 -10.94 -15.71
C THR A 152 4.38 -11.47 -14.34
N ARG A 153 4.95 -12.59 -13.88
CA ARG A 153 4.57 -13.22 -12.60
C ARG A 153 4.89 -12.30 -11.42
N VAL A 154 6.09 -11.74 -11.37
CA VAL A 154 6.54 -10.86 -10.29
C VAL A 154 5.64 -9.63 -10.19
N HIS A 155 5.25 -9.04 -11.32
CA HIS A 155 4.35 -7.89 -11.36
C HIS A 155 2.90 -8.25 -11.03
N ILE A 156 2.37 -9.39 -11.49
CA ILE A 156 1.01 -9.83 -11.10
C ILE A 156 0.91 -9.99 -9.58
N LEU A 157 1.94 -10.53 -8.92
CA LEU A 157 1.96 -10.64 -7.46
C LEU A 157 1.90 -9.26 -6.80
N LEU A 158 2.58 -8.27 -7.38
CA LEU A 158 2.48 -6.88 -6.92
C LEU A 158 1.06 -6.31 -7.08
N VAL A 159 0.39 -6.58 -8.21
CA VAL A 159 -1.02 -6.21 -8.44
C VAL A 159 -1.94 -6.81 -7.36
N LEU A 160 -1.66 -8.05 -6.90
CA LEU A 160 -2.41 -8.69 -5.81
C LEU A 160 -2.27 -7.99 -4.45
N THR A 161 -1.24 -7.17 -4.23
CA THR A 161 -1.17 -6.26 -3.07
C THR A 161 -1.82 -4.90 -3.31
N VAL A 162 -1.66 -4.34 -4.52
CA VAL A 162 -2.13 -2.99 -4.85
C VAL A 162 -3.66 -2.92 -4.86
N TRP A 163 -4.33 -3.88 -5.50
CA TRP A 163 -5.79 -3.86 -5.64
C TRP A 163 -6.53 -3.96 -4.30
N PRO A 164 -6.17 -4.90 -3.39
CA PRO A 164 -6.76 -4.92 -2.06
C PRO A 164 -6.40 -3.68 -1.23
N SER A 165 -5.23 -3.06 -1.44
CA SER A 165 -4.89 -1.79 -0.78
C SER A 165 -5.84 -0.67 -1.20
N ALA A 166 -6.10 -0.55 -2.51
CA ALA A 166 -7.09 0.40 -3.04
C ALA A 166 -8.49 0.15 -2.45
N LEU A 167 -8.92 -1.12 -2.41
CA LEU A 167 -10.20 -1.51 -1.83
C LEU A 167 -10.30 -1.11 -0.34
N PHE A 168 -9.26 -1.40 0.45
CA PHE A 168 -9.25 -1.03 1.87
C PHE A 168 -9.24 0.49 2.06
N ALA A 169 -8.52 1.26 1.25
CA ALA A 169 -8.59 2.72 1.28
C ALA A 169 -10.00 3.25 0.99
N PHE A 170 -10.72 2.67 0.03
CA PHE A 170 -12.13 3.01 -0.20
C PHE A 170 -13.02 2.65 0.99
N ILE A 171 -12.82 1.47 1.60
CA ILE A 171 -13.58 1.07 2.78
C ILE A 171 -13.29 1.99 3.97
N GLU A 172 -12.05 2.41 4.18
CA GLU A 172 -11.65 3.38 5.21
C GLU A 172 -12.45 4.69 5.09
N CYS A 173 -12.66 5.17 3.86
CA CYS A 173 -13.50 6.34 3.59
C CYS A 173 -14.96 6.11 4.07
N LEU A 174 -15.50 4.91 3.90
CA LEU A 174 -16.88 4.58 4.27
C LEU A 174 -17.04 4.32 5.78
N VAL A 175 -16.02 3.77 6.45
CA VAL A 175 -16.10 3.35 7.87
C VAL A 175 -15.45 4.34 8.84
N MET A 176 -15.15 5.56 8.38
CA MET A 176 -14.55 6.65 9.16
C MET A 176 -15.17 6.92 10.54
N ASN A 177 -16.48 6.68 10.70
CA ASN A 177 -17.20 6.88 11.96
C ASN A 177 -17.08 5.69 12.93
N LYS A 178 -16.64 4.52 12.45
CA LYS A 178 -16.55 3.27 13.21
C LYS A 178 -15.10 3.00 13.61
N ARG A 179 -14.64 3.62 14.70
CA ARG A 179 -13.23 3.59 15.17
C ARG A 179 -12.56 2.20 15.13
N LYS A 180 -13.20 1.16 15.68
CA LYS A 180 -12.63 -0.20 15.72
C LYS A 180 -12.48 -0.81 14.33
N LEU A 181 -13.50 -0.64 13.48
CA LEU A 181 -13.52 -1.17 12.12
C LEU A 181 -12.52 -0.44 11.23
N LEU A 182 -12.49 0.90 11.32
CA LEU A 182 -11.52 1.74 10.64
C LEU A 182 -10.09 1.30 10.95
N HIS A 183 -9.76 1.07 12.23
CA HIS A 183 -8.42 0.66 12.61
C HIS A 183 -8.01 -0.69 12.01
N ILE A 184 -8.92 -1.66 11.90
CA ILE A 184 -8.62 -2.95 11.27
C ILE A 184 -8.23 -2.74 9.80
N PHE A 185 -9.00 -1.95 9.05
CA PHE A 185 -8.70 -1.68 7.65
C PHE A 185 -7.41 -0.86 7.48
N GLU A 186 -7.17 0.14 8.33
CA GLU A 186 -5.92 0.91 8.34
C GLU A 186 -4.69 0.01 8.57
N MET A 187 -4.79 -0.99 9.46
CA MET A 187 -3.71 -1.94 9.70
C MET A 187 -3.54 -2.94 8.55
N LEU A 188 -4.63 -3.43 7.94
CA LEU A 188 -4.56 -4.31 6.77
C LEU A 188 -3.96 -3.59 5.56
N HIS A 189 -4.38 -2.36 5.30
CA HIS A 189 -3.80 -1.50 4.27
C HIS A 189 -2.32 -1.25 4.53
N THR A 190 -1.92 -1.00 5.78
CA THR A 190 -0.50 -0.86 6.15
C THR A 190 0.32 -2.12 5.85
N VAL A 191 -0.21 -3.31 6.16
CA VAL A 191 0.44 -4.60 5.83
C VAL A 191 0.67 -4.71 4.33
N LEU A 192 -0.35 -4.41 3.53
CA LEU A 192 -0.24 -4.50 2.07
C LEU A 192 0.72 -3.46 1.49
N LEU A 193 0.77 -2.25 2.04
CA LEU A 193 1.67 -1.20 1.58
C LEU A 193 3.15 -1.55 1.86
N ILE A 194 3.44 -2.10 3.05
CA ILE A 194 4.78 -2.60 3.38
C ILE A 194 5.11 -3.81 2.50
N ALA A 195 4.15 -4.71 2.28
CA ALA A 195 4.35 -5.88 1.41
C ALA A 195 4.66 -5.48 -0.04
N GLN A 196 3.92 -4.52 -0.59
CA GLN A 196 4.16 -3.92 -1.90
C GLN A 196 5.56 -3.31 -1.97
N GLY A 197 5.93 -2.47 -0.99
CA GLY A 197 7.22 -1.80 -0.97
C GLY A 197 8.42 -2.75 -0.86
N THR A 198 8.33 -3.76 0.01
CA THR A 198 9.38 -4.79 0.15
C THR A 198 9.41 -5.73 -1.06
N TRP A 199 8.28 -6.00 -1.70
CA TRP A 199 8.25 -6.82 -2.91
C TRP A 199 8.83 -6.12 -4.11
N PHE A 200 8.67 -4.80 -4.24
CA PHE A 200 9.42 -4.03 -5.25
C PHE A 200 10.93 -4.24 -5.14
N TRP A 201 11.48 -4.32 -3.92
CA TRP A 201 12.89 -4.65 -3.71
C TRP A 201 13.24 -6.08 -4.14
N GLN A 202 12.41 -7.05 -3.79
CA GLN A 202 12.62 -8.45 -4.20
C GLN A 202 12.47 -8.61 -5.73
N ALA A 203 11.49 -7.95 -6.33
CA ALA A 203 11.28 -7.87 -7.77
C ALA A 203 12.50 -7.27 -8.48
N ALA A 204 13.05 -6.17 -7.94
CA ALA A 204 14.28 -5.57 -8.46
C ALA A 204 15.42 -6.59 -8.48
N TYR A 205 15.57 -7.39 -7.42
CA TYR A 205 16.60 -8.43 -7.34
C TYR A 205 16.35 -9.59 -8.30
N ILE A 206 15.11 -10.07 -8.41
CA ILE A 206 14.75 -11.20 -9.29
C ILE A 206 14.95 -10.84 -10.77
N LEU A 207 14.55 -9.64 -11.17
CA LEU A 207 14.58 -9.18 -12.56
C LEU A 207 15.94 -8.56 -12.96
N TYR A 208 16.65 -7.96 -12.00
CA TYR A 208 17.92 -7.27 -12.22
C TYR A 208 18.95 -7.67 -11.15
N PRO A 209 19.34 -8.95 -11.08
CA PRO A 209 20.25 -9.48 -10.07
C PRO A 209 21.63 -8.80 -10.17
N PRO A 210 22.11 -8.10 -9.11
CA PRO A 210 23.40 -7.41 -9.15
C PRO A 210 24.61 -8.35 -9.27
N ASP A 211 24.43 -9.61 -8.88
CA ASP A 211 25.41 -10.68 -8.92
C ASP A 211 25.45 -11.41 -10.27
N GLY A 212 24.56 -11.07 -11.21
CA GLY A 212 24.47 -11.69 -12.54
C GLY A 212 23.78 -13.07 -12.54
N ASN A 213 23.21 -13.50 -11.42
CA ASN A 213 22.51 -14.78 -11.32
C ASN A 213 21.05 -14.65 -11.78
N TYR A 214 20.81 -14.71 -13.09
CA TYR A 214 19.48 -14.55 -13.67
C TYR A 214 18.54 -15.71 -13.34
N TRP A 215 17.34 -15.35 -12.88
CA TRP A 215 16.24 -16.26 -12.59
C TRP A 215 15.51 -16.72 -13.86
N ASP A 216 15.58 -15.91 -14.91
CA ASP A 216 15.06 -16.25 -16.23
C ASP A 216 16.16 -16.96 -17.04
N PRO A 217 15.96 -18.25 -17.42
CA PRO A 217 16.93 -19.00 -18.20
C PRO A 217 17.31 -18.30 -19.51
N CYS A 218 16.34 -17.65 -20.18
CA CYS A 218 16.61 -16.94 -21.43
C CYS A 218 17.45 -15.68 -21.19
N SER A 219 17.22 -14.95 -20.09
CA SER A 219 18.05 -13.80 -19.72
C SER A 219 19.47 -14.20 -19.30
N ARG A 220 19.63 -15.38 -18.70
CA ARG A 220 20.95 -15.94 -18.36
C ARG A 220 21.78 -16.18 -19.63
N ILE A 221 21.19 -16.87 -20.60
CA ILE A 221 21.84 -17.20 -21.88
C ILE A 221 22.17 -15.91 -22.66
N GLU A 222 21.26 -14.93 -22.69
CA GLU A 222 21.53 -13.64 -23.34
C GLU A 222 22.71 -12.88 -22.69
N SER A 223 22.81 -12.92 -21.35
CA SER A 223 23.95 -12.32 -20.64
C SER A 223 25.26 -13.04 -20.90
N GLU A 224 25.26 -14.37 -21.00
CA GLU A 224 26.46 -15.16 -21.32
C GLU A 224 26.94 -14.87 -22.75
N HIS A 225 26.02 -14.82 -23.73
CA HIS A 225 26.33 -14.47 -25.12
C HIS A 225 26.86 -13.05 -25.28
N ASN A 226 26.28 -12.06 -24.59
CA ASN A 226 26.80 -10.68 -24.62
C ASN A 226 28.17 -10.52 -23.95
N GLY A 227 28.55 -11.44 -23.04
CA GLY A 227 29.87 -11.49 -22.41
C GLY A 227 30.95 -12.15 -23.27
N THR A 228 30.58 -12.97 -24.27
CA THR A 228 31.51 -13.70 -25.13
C THR A 228 31.36 -13.28 -26.59
N HIS A 229 32.40 -12.69 -27.19
CA HIS A 229 32.51 -12.44 -28.63
C HIS A 229 32.63 -13.78 -29.42
N MET A 230 31.61 -14.64 -29.41
CA MET A 230 31.58 -15.82 -30.29
C MET A 230 30.27 -15.93 -31.07
N GLN A 231 30.46 -15.95 -32.39
CA GLN A 231 29.44 -16.07 -33.41
C GLN A 231 28.85 -17.49 -33.50
N HIS A 232 27.58 -17.54 -33.93
CA HIS A 232 26.95 -18.64 -34.69
C HIS A 232 26.48 -19.91 -33.94
N HIS A 233 25.63 -19.82 -32.90
CA HIS A 233 24.76 -20.95 -32.50
C HIS A 233 23.34 -20.60 -31.99
N GLY A 234 22.91 -19.32 -32.10
CA GLY A 234 21.77 -18.78 -31.35
C GLY A 234 20.35 -19.35 -31.59
N ALA A 235 20.10 -20.16 -32.62
CA ALA A 235 18.75 -20.67 -32.89
C ALA A 235 18.39 -21.96 -32.12
N ALA A 236 19.38 -22.77 -31.74
CA ALA A 236 19.15 -24.02 -31.02
C ALA A 236 19.06 -23.81 -29.50
N GLU A 237 19.94 -22.98 -28.93
CA GLU A 237 19.95 -22.64 -27.50
C GLU A 237 18.74 -21.77 -27.08
N MET A 238 18.25 -20.90 -27.97
CA MET A 238 17.05 -20.08 -27.70
C MET A 238 15.76 -20.92 -27.71
N ASN A 239 15.75 -22.08 -28.39
CA ASN A 239 14.67 -23.07 -28.26
C ASN A 239 14.79 -23.89 -26.96
N ASP A 240 15.99 -23.97 -26.36
CA ASP A 240 16.28 -24.72 -25.14
C ASP A 240 16.03 -23.88 -23.87
N CYS A 241 16.16 -22.55 -23.93
CA CYS A 241 15.77 -21.66 -22.83
C CYS A 241 14.25 -21.65 -22.57
N ASN A 242 13.47 -22.04 -23.57
CA ASN A 242 12.04 -22.35 -23.44
C ASN A 242 11.79 -23.72 -22.81
N SER A 243 12.82 -24.44 -22.30
CA SER A 243 12.60 -25.66 -21.54
C SER A 243 11.69 -25.34 -20.36
N VAL A 244 10.45 -25.79 -20.51
CA VAL A 244 9.32 -25.41 -19.68
C VAL A 244 9.59 -25.72 -18.20
N GLY A 245 10.43 -26.73 -17.92
CA GLY A 245 10.74 -27.20 -16.58
C GLY A 245 11.43 -26.19 -15.64
N GLU A 246 12.57 -25.60 -16.02
CA GLU A 246 13.31 -24.69 -15.10
C GLU A 246 12.52 -23.40 -14.84
N ALA A 247 11.94 -22.82 -15.89
CA ALA A 247 11.12 -21.61 -15.78
C ALA A 247 9.87 -21.85 -14.92
N GLU A 248 9.17 -22.98 -15.09
CA GLU A 248 8.01 -23.34 -14.26
C GLU A 248 8.40 -23.52 -12.79
N VAL A 249 9.52 -24.19 -12.51
CA VAL A 249 10.02 -24.36 -11.14
C VAL A 249 10.32 -23.00 -10.51
N ASN A 250 11.01 -22.10 -11.22
CA ASN A 250 11.30 -20.76 -10.72
C ASN A 250 10.03 -19.96 -10.45
N LEU A 251 9.02 -20.06 -11.33
CA LEU A 251 7.70 -19.44 -11.13
C LEU A 251 6.99 -19.98 -9.88
N MET A 252 7.07 -21.29 -9.62
CA MET A 252 6.52 -21.90 -8.40
C MET A 252 7.23 -21.39 -7.15
N PHE A 253 8.55 -21.29 -7.15
CA PHE A 253 9.29 -20.73 -6.02
C PHE A 253 9.01 -19.24 -5.80
N ILE A 254 8.87 -18.44 -6.86
CA ILE A 254 8.49 -17.02 -6.74
C ILE A 254 7.14 -16.87 -6.04
N THR A 255 6.15 -17.68 -6.40
CA THR A 255 4.82 -17.65 -5.74
C THR A 255 4.85 -18.17 -4.30
N LEU A 256 5.71 -19.16 -4.01
CA LEU A 256 5.95 -19.63 -2.66
C LEU A 256 6.60 -18.54 -1.80
N PHE A 257 7.67 -17.91 -2.28
CA PHE A 257 8.35 -16.82 -1.57
C PHE A 257 7.40 -15.64 -1.34
N TRP A 258 6.56 -15.30 -2.31
CA TRP A 258 5.51 -14.32 -2.13
C TRP A 258 4.56 -14.66 -0.98
N SER A 259 4.14 -15.93 -0.88
CA SER A 259 3.21 -16.37 0.17
C SER A 259 3.83 -16.23 1.56
N TRP A 260 5.09 -16.64 1.71
CA TRP A 260 5.84 -16.46 2.96
C TRP A 260 6.16 -14.99 3.24
N HIS A 261 6.39 -14.19 2.21
CA HIS A 261 6.62 -12.77 2.30
C HIS A 261 5.42 -12.04 2.93
N ILE A 262 4.20 -12.31 2.46
CA ILE A 262 2.98 -11.76 3.06
C ILE A 262 2.85 -12.16 4.53
N ALA A 263 3.11 -13.43 4.87
CA ALA A 263 3.07 -13.90 6.25
C ALA A 263 4.12 -13.20 7.14
N ALA A 264 5.33 -13.02 6.62
CA ALA A 264 6.42 -12.34 7.32
C ALA A 264 6.10 -10.86 7.58
N VAL A 265 5.55 -10.14 6.58
CA VAL A 265 5.14 -8.74 6.73
C VAL A 265 4.00 -8.61 7.74
N PHE A 266 3.01 -9.50 7.69
CA PHE A 266 1.93 -9.53 8.69
C PHE A 266 2.45 -9.75 10.12
N GLY A 267 3.37 -10.71 10.28
CA GLY A 267 4.04 -10.98 11.56
C GLY A 267 4.83 -9.79 12.06
N PHE A 268 5.58 -9.13 11.17
CA PHE A 268 6.34 -7.91 11.48
C PHE A 268 5.44 -6.77 11.97
N VAL A 269 4.36 -6.45 11.24
CA VAL A 269 3.43 -5.38 11.63
C VAL A 269 2.73 -5.70 12.96
N SER A 270 2.34 -6.96 13.16
CA SER A 270 1.73 -7.42 14.41
C SER A 270 2.68 -7.30 15.60
N PHE A 271 3.95 -7.68 15.41
CA PHE A 271 4.99 -7.54 16.42
C PHE A 271 5.27 -6.07 16.74
N ALA A 272 5.37 -5.21 15.73
CA ALA A 272 5.55 -3.77 15.91
C ALA A 272 4.36 -3.15 16.68
N TYR A 273 3.12 -3.51 16.34
CA TYR A 273 1.93 -3.08 17.07
C TYR A 273 1.99 -3.48 18.55
N PHE A 274 2.42 -4.71 18.84
CA PHE A 274 2.60 -5.18 20.21
C PHE A 274 3.69 -4.41 20.98
N LEU A 275 4.80 -4.07 20.33
CA LEU A 275 5.84 -3.22 20.94
C LEU A 275 5.30 -1.82 21.26
N ILE A 276 4.54 -1.21 20.34
CA ILE A 276 3.90 0.10 20.56
C ILE A 276 2.92 0.02 21.73
N TYR A 277 2.11 -1.04 21.81
CA TYR A 277 1.22 -1.29 22.95
C TYR A 277 2.00 -1.37 24.27
N LYS A 278 3.07 -2.18 24.32
CA LYS A 278 3.92 -2.30 25.52
C LYS A 278 4.53 -0.96 25.93
N LEU A 279 5.04 -0.20 24.96
CA LEU A 279 5.62 1.12 25.19
C LEU A 279 4.57 2.09 25.76
N LEU A 280 3.39 2.17 25.16
CA LEU A 280 2.31 3.04 25.64
C LEU A 280 1.79 2.60 27.01
N LYS A 281 1.69 1.29 27.27
CA LYS A 281 1.34 0.73 28.57
C LYS A 281 2.33 1.14 29.65
N SER A 282 3.63 0.99 29.38
CA SER A 282 4.70 1.35 30.33
C SER A 282 4.70 2.83 30.70
N ARG A 283 4.21 3.69 29.79
CA ARG A 283 4.10 5.14 29.98
C ARG A 283 2.74 5.58 30.54
N GLY A 284 1.81 4.66 30.81
CA GLY A 284 0.47 5.00 31.27
C GLY A 284 -0.35 5.81 30.26
N LEU A 285 -0.04 5.70 28.96
CA LEU A 285 -0.63 6.49 27.88
C LEU A 285 -1.73 5.75 27.10
N LEU A 286 -2.17 4.59 27.57
CA LEU A 286 -3.22 3.81 26.89
C LEU A 286 -4.60 4.45 27.09
N ASP A 287 -5.43 4.34 26.05
CA ASP A 287 -6.83 4.76 26.11
C ASP A 287 -7.60 3.99 27.20
N PRO A 288 -8.23 4.67 28.17
CA PRO A 288 -9.09 4.04 29.16
C PRO A 288 -10.23 3.22 28.54
N GLN A 289 -10.81 3.67 27.42
CA GLN A 289 -11.90 2.93 26.74
C GLN A 289 -11.40 1.63 26.11
N PHE A 290 -10.20 1.65 25.52
CA PHE A 290 -9.54 0.45 25.01
C PHE A 290 -9.28 -0.55 26.14
N MET A 291 -8.73 -0.06 27.26
CA MET A 291 -8.46 -0.87 28.45
C MET A 291 -9.73 -1.48 29.04
N GLN A 292 -10.84 -0.73 29.08
CA GLN A 292 -12.13 -1.24 29.56
C GLN A 292 -12.71 -2.30 28.62
N SER A 293 -12.66 -2.08 27.31
CA SER A 293 -13.10 -3.08 26.32
C SER A 293 -12.28 -4.37 26.41
N TYR A 294 -10.97 -4.26 26.65
CA TYR A 294 -10.09 -5.42 26.84
C TYR A 294 -10.38 -6.18 28.14
N LYS A 295 -10.58 -5.45 29.25
CA LYS A 295 -11.00 -6.06 30.54
C LYS A 295 -12.34 -6.77 30.42
N ASN A 296 -13.32 -6.23 29.71
CA ASN A 296 -14.62 -6.88 29.51
C ASN A 296 -14.51 -8.16 28.68
N MET A 297 -13.60 -8.22 27.71
CA MET A 297 -13.34 -9.45 26.92
C MET A 297 -12.64 -10.53 27.75
N ASN A 298 -11.71 -10.17 28.63
CA ASN A 298 -10.98 -11.13 29.46
C ASN A 298 -11.65 -11.44 30.82
N GLY A 299 -12.56 -10.59 31.27
CA GLY A 299 -13.32 -10.76 32.53
C GLY A 299 -14.64 -11.51 32.35
N GLY A 300 -15.06 -11.79 31.11
CA GLY A 300 -16.26 -12.58 30.80
C GLY A 300 -16.17 -14.06 31.16
N THR A 301 -15.04 -14.54 31.67
CA THR A 301 -14.86 -15.90 32.20
C THR A 301 -14.94 -15.99 33.73
N SER A 302 -15.23 -14.90 34.45
CA SER A 302 -15.59 -14.98 35.86
C SER A 302 -16.53 -13.85 36.28
N LEU A 303 -17.83 -14.11 36.25
CA LEU A 303 -18.75 -13.93 37.38
C LEU A 303 -20.15 -14.35 36.92
N GLY A 304 -20.55 -15.55 37.32
CA GLY A 304 -21.96 -15.78 37.57
C GLY A 304 -22.34 -14.91 38.77
N SER A 305 -23.17 -13.90 38.55
CA SER A 305 -23.99 -13.32 39.62
C SER A 305 -25.33 -12.92 39.04
N SER A 306 -26.31 -13.75 39.37
CA SER A 306 -27.75 -13.55 39.28
C SER A 306 -28.19 -12.10 39.55
N THR A 307 -28.86 -11.49 38.58
CA THR A 307 -29.86 -10.45 38.84
C THR A 307 -31.23 -11.12 38.94
N PRO A 308 -32.00 -10.93 40.03
CA PRO A 308 -33.39 -11.38 40.07
C PRO A 308 -34.24 -10.42 39.24
N LEU A 309 -35.06 -10.98 38.34
CA LEU A 309 -36.22 -10.31 37.79
C LEU A 309 -37.22 -10.04 38.91
N ASN A 310 -37.47 -8.77 39.21
CA ASN A 310 -38.73 -8.23 39.72
C ASN A 310 -38.96 -6.96 38.86
N GLY A 311 -40.04 -6.76 38.11
CA GLY A 311 -41.43 -7.07 38.41
C GLY A 311 -42.12 -5.77 38.83
N ALA A 312 -43.14 -5.36 38.07
CA ALA A 312 -43.99 -4.16 38.19
C ALA A 312 -43.45 -2.88 37.51
N LEU A 313 -44.23 -2.09 36.76
CA LEU A 313 -45.68 -1.99 36.62
C LEU A 313 -46.01 -1.26 35.30
N LEU A 314 -47.02 -1.74 34.59
CA LEU A 314 -47.71 -1.05 33.49
C LEU A 314 -48.33 0.27 33.97
N SER A 315 -48.24 1.33 33.18
CA SER A 315 -49.32 2.32 33.09
C SER A 315 -49.40 2.90 31.69
N GLU A 316 -50.63 2.87 31.19
CA GLU A 316 -51.12 3.21 29.87
C GLU A 316 -50.99 4.71 29.48
N CYS A 317 -51.07 4.91 28.16
CA CYS A 317 -51.72 5.99 27.40
C CYS A 317 -51.45 7.47 27.72
N SER A 318 -50.99 8.20 26.68
CA SER A 318 -51.77 9.30 26.09
C SER A 318 -51.20 9.63 24.71
N GLU A 319 -52.04 9.49 23.68
CA GLU A 319 -51.96 10.29 22.46
C GLU A 319 -52.09 11.77 22.84
N ASP A 320 -51.42 12.64 22.07
CA ASP A 320 -51.92 13.91 21.53
C ASP A 320 -50.88 15.05 21.46
N GLU A 321 -50.95 15.71 20.29
CA GLU A 321 -50.60 17.08 19.93
C GLU A 321 -49.18 17.49 19.46
N LEU A 322 -49.20 17.83 18.16
CA LEU A 322 -48.41 18.77 17.32
C LEU A 322 -46.97 18.45 16.89
#